data_AF-A0AAT9TCR8-F1
#
_entry.id   AF-A0AAT9TCR8-F1
#
_cell.length_a   1.000
_cell.length_b   1.000
_cell.length_c   1.000
_cell.angle_alpha   90.00
_cell.angle_beta   90.00
_cell.angle_gamma   90.00
#
_symmetry.space_group_name_H-M   'P 1'
#
loop_
_entity.id
_entity.type
_entity.pdbx_description
1 polymer ?
#
loop_
_entity_poly.entity_id
_entity_poly.type
_entity_poly.pdbx_seq_one_letter_code
_entity_poly.pdbx_strand_id
1 'polypeptide(L)'
;MGVEAHATNERVTGRTWTVRLDPVGRGRADVRVSCSRPACAAQVLPSAAVGRTAAVEHLKAHLRADPAPRPSAYCACRATECHTHIRPAGPRERPAPWRCGGAVVLAVVTDREGRWWQVMECCSRCAAAHPTAKIAATAPAPDRTAPAGASRAAAVPAPAVSAVGPHFSHTASGAFGASGAVAPHEVPAPRSERPPRPPRPARQRARRGRIAQRFVPHDLRPITLRDELTELGELFRAYQQRAEPDLAMLADLHARKAKAFSAWAEVTADTGLRLDAQRAEQAAATARLQHLHRIGEAPEGEEPAVARLLTAPAQWDHARAVLAHVADDAPLPGSEARLLVVMLTLRTAQSGTGNLVGQDLKGLPLTEPEDLVEQLLECGWLKIAGTVEELIASRPENPTRIDVPSLTPDESDPGPFTFGRKMRPKLSGWAQRVVGEKKLRKAKTTADARLLALALATGVTADGRLGPEGEGLGVEALSSWCAIAPGDLRELVDRLTAADWLTEAVATDTVLTGRLTERVLPLTCPLV
;
A
#
# COMPACT_ATOMS: atom_id res chain seq x y z
N MET A 1 15.78 -11.09 50.23
CA MET A 1 15.17 -10.18 49.24
C MET A 1 15.73 -10.55 47.88
N GLY A 2 14.95 -11.27 47.08
CA GLY A 2 15.38 -11.79 45.78
C GLY A 2 15.22 -10.74 44.70
N VAL A 3 16.29 -10.54 43.92
CA VAL A 3 16.31 -9.71 42.72
C VAL A 3 15.66 -10.52 41.60
N GLU A 4 14.46 -10.15 41.17
CA GLU A 4 13.84 -10.73 39.98
C GLU A 4 14.53 -10.17 38.73
N ALA A 5 15.26 -11.06 38.06
CA ALA A 5 15.77 -10.82 36.71
C ALA A 5 14.58 -10.71 35.74
N HIS A 6 14.29 -9.50 35.27
CA HIS A 6 13.44 -9.31 34.10
C HIS A 6 14.17 -9.88 32.88
N ALA A 7 13.87 -11.15 32.56
CA ALA A 7 14.24 -11.75 31.28
C ALA A 7 13.55 -10.98 30.15
N THR A 8 14.29 -10.10 29.49
CA THR A 8 13.93 -9.53 28.21
C THR A 8 13.71 -10.67 27.22
N ASN A 9 12.44 -10.98 26.93
CA ASN A 9 12.05 -12.00 25.96
C ASN A 9 12.33 -11.47 24.55
N GLU A 10 13.61 -11.46 24.17
CA GLU A 10 14.14 -10.95 22.92
C GLU A 10 13.79 -11.92 21.79
N ARG A 11 12.55 -11.81 21.31
CA ARG A 11 12.06 -12.58 20.17
C ARG A 11 12.74 -12.10 18.88
N VAL A 12 13.31 -13.04 18.12
CA VAL A 12 14.06 -12.79 16.87
C VAL A 12 13.09 -12.52 15.70
N THR A 13 13.44 -11.61 14.79
CA THR A 13 12.64 -11.37 13.57
C THR A 13 12.61 -12.61 12.67
N GLY A 14 11.47 -12.84 12.03
CA GLY A 14 11.28 -13.93 11.08
C GLY A 14 12.27 -13.84 9.92
N ARG A 15 12.84 -14.98 9.54
CA ARG A 15 13.82 -15.04 8.44
C ARG A 15 13.16 -14.79 7.08
N THR A 16 13.91 -14.16 6.19
CA THR A 16 13.54 -14.00 4.78
C THR A 16 14.75 -14.33 3.90
N TRP A 17 14.54 -15.06 2.82
CA TRP A 17 15.55 -15.24 1.78
C TRP A 17 14.91 -15.43 0.41
N THR A 18 15.62 -15.03 -0.64
CA THR A 18 15.12 -15.01 -2.01
C THR A 18 16.07 -15.77 -2.93
N VAL A 19 15.51 -16.62 -3.78
CA VAL A 19 16.19 -17.25 -4.91
C VAL A 19 15.72 -16.56 -6.20
N ARG A 20 16.64 -16.13 -7.04
CA ARG A 20 16.36 -15.37 -8.27
C ARG A 20 16.89 -16.09 -9.49
N LEU A 21 16.27 -15.80 -10.63
CA LEU A 21 16.66 -16.23 -11.96
C LEU A 21 16.82 -14.99 -12.85
N ASP A 22 18.05 -14.57 -13.11
CA ASP A 22 18.36 -13.37 -13.90
C ASP A 22 19.05 -13.76 -15.23
N PRO A 23 18.76 -13.11 -16.37
CA PRO A 23 19.49 -13.36 -17.62
C PRO A 23 20.95 -12.89 -17.51
N VAL A 24 21.90 -13.65 -18.06
CA VAL A 24 23.34 -13.33 -17.97
C VAL A 24 23.75 -12.22 -18.96
N GLY A 25 22.94 -11.97 -20.00
CA GLY A 25 23.18 -10.90 -20.98
C GLY A 25 22.03 -10.77 -21.97
N ARG A 26 21.99 -9.68 -22.76
CA ARG A 26 20.98 -9.50 -23.80
C ARG A 26 21.19 -10.52 -24.93
N GLY A 27 20.13 -11.22 -25.32
CA GLY A 27 20.14 -12.15 -26.46
C GLY A 27 20.78 -13.52 -26.20
N ARG A 28 21.23 -13.81 -24.97
CA ARG A 28 21.71 -15.14 -24.57
C ARG A 28 20.62 -15.93 -23.85
N ALA A 29 20.60 -17.25 -24.07
CA ALA A 29 19.70 -18.16 -23.37
C ALA A 29 20.14 -18.42 -21.91
N ASP A 30 21.40 -18.12 -21.59
CA ASP A 30 21.99 -18.37 -20.29
C ASP A 30 21.35 -17.51 -19.18
N VAL A 31 21.11 -18.16 -18.04
CA VAL A 31 20.49 -17.57 -16.86
C VAL A 31 21.34 -17.84 -15.63
N ARG A 32 21.37 -16.87 -14.72
CA ARG A 32 22.04 -16.93 -13.44
C ARG A 32 21.01 -17.17 -12.35
N VAL A 33 21.18 -18.26 -11.60
CA VAL A 33 20.47 -18.50 -10.34
C VAL A 33 21.30 -17.92 -9.20
N SER A 34 20.71 -17.03 -8.40
CA SER A 34 21.35 -16.45 -7.22
C SER A 34 20.45 -16.59 -5.99
N CYS A 35 21.05 -16.70 -4.80
CA CYS A 35 20.34 -16.78 -3.54
C CYS A 35 20.83 -15.67 -2.61
N SER A 36 19.93 -15.02 -1.88
CA SER A 36 20.27 -13.94 -0.96
C SER A 36 20.94 -14.42 0.33
N ARG A 37 21.14 -15.74 0.51
CA ARG A 37 21.92 -16.28 1.63
C ARG A 37 23.42 -16.27 1.27
N PRO A 38 24.30 -15.75 2.13
CA PRO A 38 25.73 -15.60 1.84
C PRO A 38 26.46 -16.94 1.65
N ALA A 39 25.91 -18.03 2.17
CA ALA A 39 26.47 -19.38 2.01
C ALA A 39 26.23 -20.01 0.63
N CYS A 40 25.52 -19.32 -0.29
CA CYS A 40 25.08 -19.88 -1.55
C CYS A 40 25.81 -19.23 -2.72
N ALA A 41 26.58 -20.02 -3.47
CA ALA A 41 27.21 -19.56 -4.71
C ALA A 41 26.17 -19.42 -5.84
N ALA A 42 26.28 -18.36 -6.63
CA ALA A 42 25.48 -18.19 -7.83
C ALA A 42 25.89 -19.21 -8.90
N GLN A 43 24.92 -19.71 -9.66
CA GLN A 43 25.12 -20.72 -10.70
C GLN A 43 24.64 -20.19 -12.05
N VAL A 44 25.43 -20.40 -13.10
CA VAL A 44 25.04 -20.06 -14.49
C VAL A 44 24.57 -21.32 -15.20
N LEU A 45 23.42 -21.24 -15.84
CA LEU A 45 22.71 -22.37 -16.45
C LEU A 45 22.28 -22.01 -17.88
N PRO A 46 22.20 -23.00 -18.79
CA PRO A 46 22.09 -22.75 -20.24
C PRO A 46 20.71 -22.30 -20.72
N SER A 47 19.67 -22.38 -19.88
CA SER A 47 18.33 -21.93 -20.24
C SER A 47 17.48 -21.57 -19.03
N ALA A 48 16.48 -20.71 -19.24
CA ALA A 48 15.50 -20.34 -18.23
C ALA A 48 14.73 -21.54 -17.65
N ALA A 49 14.45 -22.57 -18.46
CA ALA A 49 13.77 -23.77 -17.98
C ALA A 49 14.64 -24.56 -16.98
N VAL A 50 15.90 -24.79 -17.32
CA VAL A 50 16.88 -25.45 -16.44
C VAL A 50 17.11 -24.61 -15.19
N GLY A 51 17.21 -23.29 -15.34
CA GLY A 51 17.36 -22.35 -14.23
C GLY A 51 16.19 -22.35 -13.26
N ARG A 52 14.94 -22.40 -13.74
CA ARG A 52 13.75 -22.54 -12.87
C ARG A 52 13.79 -23.84 -12.08
N THR A 53 14.12 -24.96 -12.72
CA THR A 53 14.24 -26.25 -12.03
C THR A 53 15.33 -26.20 -10.95
N ALA A 54 16.50 -25.66 -11.27
CA ALA A 54 17.61 -25.52 -10.32
C ALA A 54 17.24 -24.59 -9.15
N ALA A 55 16.57 -23.47 -9.41
CA ALA A 55 16.12 -22.55 -8.38
C ALA A 55 15.11 -23.19 -7.42
N VAL A 56 14.16 -23.98 -7.94
CA VAL A 56 13.18 -24.72 -7.13
C VAL A 56 13.85 -25.83 -6.31
N GLU A 57 14.78 -26.58 -6.88
CA GLU A 57 15.52 -27.60 -6.12
C GLU A 57 16.42 -26.96 -5.04
N HIS A 58 17.06 -25.84 -5.35
CA HIS A 58 17.83 -25.06 -4.37
C HIS A 58 16.94 -24.55 -3.23
N LEU A 59 15.75 -24.05 -3.55
CA LEU A 59 14.75 -23.63 -2.57
C LEU A 59 14.30 -24.80 -1.67
N LYS A 60 14.03 -25.97 -2.25
CA LYS A 60 13.68 -27.19 -1.50
C LYS A 60 14.83 -27.62 -0.59
N ALA A 61 16.08 -27.53 -1.03
CA ALA A 61 17.24 -27.84 -0.20
C ALA A 61 17.30 -26.93 1.05
N HIS A 62 17.06 -25.63 0.89
CA HIS A 62 16.97 -24.71 2.03
C HIS A 62 15.82 -25.02 2.97
N LEU A 63 14.64 -25.33 2.44
CA LEU A 63 13.48 -25.70 3.26
C LEU A 63 13.70 -27.03 4.00
N ARG A 64 14.46 -27.97 3.45
CA ARG A 64 14.80 -29.23 4.13
C ARG A 64 15.87 -29.05 5.21
N ALA A 65 16.85 -28.17 4.97
CA ALA A 65 17.91 -27.90 5.94
C ALA A 65 17.40 -27.16 7.18
N ASP A 66 16.26 -26.46 7.07
CA ASP A 66 15.73 -25.58 8.11
C ASP A 66 14.19 -25.55 8.06
N PRO A 67 13.52 -26.69 8.32
CA PRO A 67 12.10 -26.87 8.00
C PRO A 67 11.13 -26.24 8.99
N ALA A 68 11.60 -25.93 10.21
CA ALA A 68 10.73 -25.54 11.31
C ALA A 68 10.65 -24.00 11.43
N PRO A 69 9.47 -23.38 11.27
CA PRO A 69 9.26 -22.01 11.70
C PRO A 69 9.46 -21.91 13.21
N ARG A 70 10.21 -20.90 13.65
CA ARG A 70 10.53 -20.67 15.05
C ARG A 70 9.30 -20.12 15.77
N PRO A 71 8.72 -20.83 16.76
CA PRO A 71 7.48 -20.40 17.42
C PRO A 71 7.60 -19.05 18.15
N SER A 72 8.82 -18.70 18.57
CA SER A 72 9.16 -17.45 19.23
C SER A 72 9.55 -16.32 18.25
N ALA A 73 9.64 -16.58 16.94
CA ALA A 73 9.96 -15.55 15.97
C ALA A 73 8.80 -14.58 15.77
N TYR A 74 9.10 -13.30 15.62
CA TYR A 74 8.13 -12.37 15.06
C TYR A 74 7.93 -12.67 13.58
N CYS A 75 6.79 -12.22 13.02
CA CYS A 75 6.65 -12.20 11.56
C CYS A 75 7.84 -11.50 10.91
N ALA A 76 8.37 -12.02 9.81
CA ALA A 76 9.40 -11.39 8.99
C ALA A 76 9.02 -9.94 8.60
N CYS A 77 7.72 -9.66 8.56
CA CYS A 77 7.15 -8.34 8.35
C CYS A 77 7.32 -7.34 9.52
N ARG A 78 8.00 -7.69 10.62
CA ARG A 78 8.06 -6.87 11.83
C ARG A 78 8.71 -5.50 11.56
N ALA A 79 7.87 -4.50 11.36
CA ALA A 79 8.16 -3.08 11.03
C ALA A 79 8.11 -2.68 9.55
N THR A 80 7.58 -3.53 8.65
CA THR A 80 7.07 -3.07 7.36
C THR A 80 5.55 -3.10 7.42
N GLU A 81 4.89 -1.97 7.14
CA GLU A 81 3.44 -1.79 7.24
C GLU A 81 2.66 -2.77 6.34
N CYS A 82 2.47 -4.01 6.81
CA CYS A 82 1.61 -4.95 6.12
C CYS A 82 0.18 -4.41 6.19
N HIS A 83 -0.38 -4.09 5.02
CA HIS A 83 -1.73 -3.54 4.83
C HIS A 83 -2.85 -4.42 5.43
N THR A 84 -2.56 -5.66 5.82
CA THR A 84 -3.50 -6.60 6.46
C THR A 84 -3.49 -6.57 7.99
N HIS A 85 -2.66 -5.74 8.64
CA HIS A 85 -2.70 -5.59 10.10
C HIS A 85 -3.56 -4.40 10.55
N ILE A 86 -4.77 -4.71 11.01
CA ILE A 86 -5.61 -3.76 11.76
C ILE A 86 -5.07 -3.69 13.19
N ARG A 87 -4.63 -2.50 13.65
CA ARG A 87 -4.52 -2.22 15.10
C ARG A 87 -5.92 -2.37 15.70
N PRO A 88 -6.14 -3.16 16.76
CA PRO A 88 -7.32 -2.98 17.59
C PRO A 88 -7.16 -1.59 18.22
N ALA A 89 -7.87 -0.60 17.69
CA ALA A 89 -7.81 0.77 18.20
C ALA A 89 -8.87 0.96 19.28
N GLY A 90 -8.41 1.21 20.51
CA GLY A 90 -9.12 2.02 21.50
C GLY A 90 -8.16 3.11 21.99
N PRO A 91 -8.62 4.35 22.23
CA PRO A 91 -7.79 5.38 22.83
C PRO A 91 -7.70 5.11 24.34
N ARG A 92 -6.48 4.93 24.86
CA ARG A 92 -6.11 4.67 26.27
C ARG A 92 -5.97 3.21 26.72
N GLU A 93 -5.19 2.40 26.00
CA GLU A 93 -4.52 1.27 26.65
C GLU A 93 -3.02 1.26 26.30
N ARG A 94 -2.19 0.98 27.31
CA ARG A 94 -0.72 0.84 27.22
C ARG A 94 -0.33 -0.07 26.05
N PRO A 95 0.85 0.11 25.43
CA PRO A 95 1.27 -0.70 24.28
C PRO A 95 1.42 -2.17 24.67
N ALA A 96 0.39 -2.98 24.42
CA ALA A 96 0.52 -4.43 24.47
C ALA A 96 1.44 -4.89 23.32
N PRO A 97 2.32 -5.87 23.54
CA PRO A 97 3.28 -6.31 22.53
C PRO A 97 2.56 -6.83 21.28
N TRP A 98 2.91 -6.27 20.13
CA TRP A 98 2.55 -6.65 18.76
C TRP A 98 2.15 -8.12 18.60
N ARG A 99 0.86 -8.40 18.36
CA ARG A 99 0.38 -9.76 18.12
C ARG A 99 0.09 -9.97 16.64
N CYS A 100 1.07 -10.56 15.95
CA CYS A 100 0.82 -11.23 14.67
C CYS A 100 -0.35 -12.22 14.87
N GLY A 101 -1.36 -12.18 14.00
CA GLY A 101 -2.53 -13.06 14.12
C GLY A 101 -2.28 -14.40 13.44
N GLY A 102 -2.41 -15.50 14.19
CA GLY A 102 -2.27 -16.88 13.69
C GLY A 102 -0.90 -17.51 13.97
N ALA A 103 -0.76 -18.80 13.65
CA ALA A 103 0.50 -19.53 13.82
C ALA A 103 1.60 -18.94 12.92
N VAL A 104 2.86 -19.03 13.37
CA VAL A 104 4.03 -18.69 12.54
C VAL A 104 4.18 -19.76 11.48
N VAL A 105 4.36 -19.37 10.22
CA VAL A 105 4.49 -20.23 9.05
C VAL A 105 5.74 -19.86 8.27
N LEU A 106 6.33 -20.83 7.58
CA LEU A 106 7.22 -20.56 6.46
C LEU A 106 6.38 -20.51 5.19
N ALA A 107 6.27 -19.34 4.58
CA ALA A 107 5.55 -19.13 3.32
C ALA A 107 6.53 -18.90 2.18
N VAL A 108 6.24 -19.52 1.03
CA VAL A 108 6.96 -19.32 -0.23
C VAL A 108 6.10 -18.45 -1.13
N VAL A 109 6.57 -17.26 -1.45
CA VAL A 109 5.97 -16.33 -2.41
C VAL A 109 6.70 -16.49 -3.74
N THR A 110 5.93 -16.68 -4.82
CA THR A 110 6.50 -16.81 -6.16
C THR A 110 6.08 -15.67 -7.04
N ASP A 111 6.99 -15.20 -7.90
CA ASP A 111 6.63 -14.32 -9.00
C ASP A 111 5.73 -15.04 -10.03
N ARG A 112 4.85 -14.29 -10.70
CA ARG A 112 3.98 -14.85 -11.76
C ARG A 112 4.77 -15.35 -12.96
N GLU A 113 5.91 -14.72 -13.25
CA GLU A 113 6.76 -15.10 -14.37
C GLU A 113 7.82 -16.15 -13.96
N GLY A 114 7.84 -16.57 -12.69
CA GLY A 114 8.77 -17.56 -12.17
C GLY A 114 10.23 -17.09 -12.21
N ARG A 115 10.46 -15.77 -12.07
CA ARG A 115 11.80 -15.17 -12.05
C ARG A 115 12.40 -15.09 -10.65
N TRP A 116 11.59 -15.21 -9.60
CA TRP A 116 12.09 -15.30 -8.23
C TRP A 116 11.10 -16.05 -7.31
N TRP A 117 11.67 -16.55 -6.21
CA TRP A 117 10.98 -17.21 -5.11
C TRP A 117 11.51 -16.66 -3.79
N GLN A 118 10.62 -16.18 -2.93
CA GLN A 118 10.98 -15.68 -1.60
C GLN A 118 10.39 -16.60 -0.55
N VAL A 119 11.20 -17.03 0.41
CA VAL A 119 10.73 -17.67 1.62
C VAL A 119 10.69 -16.64 2.72
N MET A 120 9.57 -16.58 3.44
CA MET A 120 9.39 -15.70 4.59
C MET A 120 8.78 -16.46 5.77
N GLU A 121 9.38 -16.29 6.94
CA GLU A 121 8.85 -16.76 8.22
C GLU A 121 7.86 -15.72 8.77
N CYS A 122 6.56 -15.89 8.56
CA CYS A 122 5.53 -14.88 8.85
C CYS A 122 4.33 -15.50 9.57
N CYS A 123 3.33 -14.72 10.01
CA CYS A 123 2.10 -15.34 10.52
C CYS A 123 1.18 -15.77 9.38
N SER A 124 0.31 -16.75 9.65
CA SER A 124 -0.60 -17.29 8.64
C SER A 124 -1.50 -16.24 7.96
N ARG A 125 -1.87 -15.17 8.66
CA ARG A 125 -2.62 -14.03 8.07
C ARG A 125 -1.78 -13.21 7.08
N CYS A 126 -0.49 -13.03 7.33
CA CYS A 126 0.41 -12.37 6.37
C CYS A 126 0.65 -13.24 5.15
N ALA A 127 0.84 -14.55 5.34
CA ALA A 127 0.93 -15.48 4.23
C ALA A 127 -0.32 -15.41 3.34
N ALA A 128 -1.52 -15.40 3.92
CA ALA A 128 -2.78 -15.29 3.18
C ALA A 128 -2.97 -13.96 2.42
N ALA A 129 -2.26 -12.89 2.80
CA ALA A 129 -2.31 -11.60 2.12
C ALA A 129 -1.57 -11.58 0.77
N HIS A 130 -0.66 -12.55 0.55
CA HIS A 130 0.10 -12.67 -0.68
C HIS A 130 -0.59 -13.66 -1.64
N PRO A 131 -1.10 -13.21 -2.81
CA PRO A 131 -1.90 -14.07 -3.69
C PRO A 131 -1.16 -15.30 -4.24
N THR A 132 0.17 -15.26 -4.28
CA THR A 132 1.03 -16.35 -4.76
C THR A 132 1.74 -17.11 -3.64
N ALA A 133 1.42 -16.82 -2.37
CA ALA A 133 2.02 -17.50 -1.24
C ALA A 133 1.52 -18.94 -1.11
N LYS A 134 2.46 -19.86 -0.86
CA LYS A 134 2.19 -21.24 -0.46
C LYS A 134 2.85 -21.51 0.89
N ILE A 135 2.11 -22.07 1.84
CA ILE A 135 2.65 -22.43 3.15
C ILE A 135 3.45 -23.73 3.02
N ALA A 136 4.74 -23.65 3.34
CA ALA A 136 5.66 -24.80 3.33
C ALA A 136 5.70 -25.51 4.70
N ALA A 137 5.57 -24.77 5.81
CA ALA A 137 5.54 -25.32 7.17
C ALA A 137 4.80 -24.38 8.14
N THR A 138 4.25 -24.93 9.24
CA THR A 138 3.55 -24.18 10.30
C THR A 138 4.12 -24.55 11.67
N ALA A 139 4.32 -23.58 12.54
CA ALA A 139 4.85 -23.76 13.88
C ALA A 139 3.81 -24.46 14.77
N PRO A 140 4.23 -25.36 15.68
CA PRO A 140 3.35 -25.89 16.70
C PRO A 140 2.77 -24.74 17.55
N ALA A 141 1.49 -24.83 17.93
CA ALA A 141 0.91 -23.87 18.86
C ALA A 141 1.64 -23.93 20.21
N PRO A 142 1.92 -22.79 20.87
CA PRO A 142 2.49 -22.82 22.21
C PRO A 142 1.51 -23.51 23.16
N ASP A 143 2.00 -24.49 23.91
CA ASP A 143 1.24 -25.15 24.97
C ASP A 143 0.72 -24.08 25.94
N ARG A 144 -0.59 -23.96 26.04
CA ARG A 144 -1.21 -23.17 27.09
C ARG A 144 -1.06 -23.97 28.37
N THR A 145 -0.12 -23.59 29.22
CA THR A 145 -0.11 -23.98 30.63
C THR A 145 -1.47 -23.62 31.23
N ALA A 146 -2.26 -24.65 31.54
CA ALA A 146 -3.54 -24.50 32.20
C ALA A 146 -3.31 -23.93 33.61
N PRO A 147 -4.05 -22.90 34.06
CA PRO A 147 -4.06 -22.54 35.47
C PRO A 147 -4.72 -23.68 36.25
N ALA A 148 -4.03 -24.12 37.30
CA ALA A 148 -4.54 -25.11 38.22
C ALA A 148 -5.79 -24.57 38.94
N GLY A 149 -6.87 -25.37 38.95
CA GLY A 149 -7.98 -25.24 39.88
C GLY A 149 -9.26 -24.61 39.32
N ALA A 150 -10.09 -25.43 38.66
CA ALA A 150 -11.55 -25.46 38.90
C ALA A 150 -12.17 -26.68 38.20
N SER A 151 -12.80 -27.50 39.04
CA SER A 151 -13.54 -28.74 38.87
C SER A 151 -14.14 -29.11 37.51
N ARG A 152 -13.99 -30.41 37.20
CA ARG A 152 -14.77 -31.24 36.27
C ARG A 152 -16.27 -30.89 36.27
N ALA A 153 -16.81 -30.63 35.09
CA ALA A 153 -18.17 -31.05 34.74
C ALA A 153 -18.16 -31.54 33.28
N ALA A 154 -18.57 -32.79 33.09
CA ALA A 154 -18.60 -33.50 31.83
C ALA A 154 -19.70 -32.93 30.90
N ALA A 155 -19.39 -32.76 29.61
CA ALA A 155 -20.40 -32.60 28.56
C ALA A 155 -19.89 -33.14 27.21
N VAL A 156 -20.41 -34.32 26.87
CA VAL A 156 -20.87 -34.86 25.57
C VAL A 156 -20.22 -34.34 24.25
N PRO A 157 -19.73 -35.23 23.37
CA PRO A 157 -19.16 -34.87 22.07
C PRO A 157 -20.19 -34.95 20.92
N ALA A 158 -20.16 -33.96 20.00
CA ALA A 158 -20.56 -34.09 18.59
C ALA A 158 -20.22 -32.80 17.81
N PRO A 159 -20.10 -32.82 16.46
CA PRO A 159 -19.24 -33.68 15.65
C PRO A 159 -18.27 -32.85 14.78
N ALA A 160 -17.21 -33.50 14.32
CA ALA A 160 -16.25 -32.97 13.36
C ALA A 160 -16.88 -32.76 11.98
N VAL A 161 -16.64 -31.60 11.37
CA VAL A 161 -16.89 -31.38 9.94
C VAL A 161 -15.55 -31.23 9.24
N SER A 162 -15.20 -32.26 8.48
CA SER A 162 -14.00 -32.36 7.67
C SER A 162 -13.92 -31.30 6.59
N ALA A 163 -12.70 -30.87 6.34
CA ALA A 163 -12.26 -30.06 5.23
C ALA A 163 -12.64 -30.70 3.87
N VAL A 164 -13.20 -29.89 2.98
CA VAL A 164 -13.24 -30.19 1.54
C VAL A 164 -12.54 -29.02 0.85
N GLY A 165 -11.35 -29.29 0.32
CA GLY A 165 -10.64 -28.41 -0.60
C GLY A 165 -11.26 -28.46 -2.01
N PRO A 166 -11.04 -27.43 -2.84
CA PRO A 166 -11.54 -27.41 -4.21
C PRO A 166 -10.65 -28.26 -5.13
N HIS A 167 -11.27 -29.22 -5.84
CA HIS A 167 -10.67 -29.92 -6.98
C HIS A 167 -11.11 -29.25 -8.28
N PHE A 168 -10.12 -28.95 -9.14
CA PHE A 168 -10.32 -28.55 -10.53
C PHE A 168 -10.75 -29.76 -11.37
N SER A 169 -11.68 -29.55 -12.31
CA SER A 169 -12.01 -30.50 -13.37
C SER A 169 -11.12 -30.24 -14.58
N HIS A 170 -10.65 -31.31 -15.25
CA HIS A 170 -10.76 -31.47 -16.70
C HIS A 170 -10.46 -32.93 -17.13
N THR A 171 -11.50 -33.56 -17.68
CA THR A 171 -11.56 -34.51 -18.83
C THR A 171 -10.71 -35.78 -18.87
N ALA A 172 -11.38 -36.95 -18.90
CA ALA A 172 -11.28 -37.91 -20.01
C ALA A 172 -12.40 -38.97 -19.93
N SER A 173 -13.04 -39.22 -21.07
CA SER A 173 -13.98 -40.30 -21.37
C SER A 173 -13.31 -41.69 -21.38
N GLY A 174 -14.07 -42.76 -21.17
CA GLY A 174 -13.67 -44.11 -21.64
C GLY A 174 -14.09 -45.31 -20.78
N ALA A 175 -15.30 -45.77 -21.04
CA ALA A 175 -15.87 -47.13 -21.02
C ALA A 175 -15.09 -48.39 -20.51
N PHE A 176 -15.93 -49.33 -20.03
CA PHE A 176 -15.81 -50.80 -19.92
C PHE A 176 -15.16 -51.45 -18.69
N GLY A 177 -15.97 -52.30 -18.02
CA GLY A 177 -15.57 -53.67 -17.67
C GLY A 177 -15.65 -54.09 -16.20
N ALA A 178 -16.73 -54.83 -15.85
CA ALA A 178 -16.78 -56.05 -15.00
C ALA A 178 -16.19 -56.03 -13.56
N SER A 179 -16.63 -56.78 -12.54
CA SER A 179 -17.75 -57.69 -12.23
C SER A 179 -17.54 -58.15 -10.76
N GLY A 180 -18.61 -58.59 -10.08
CA GLY A 180 -18.57 -59.40 -8.82
C GLY A 180 -19.30 -58.73 -7.65
N ALA A 181 -20.59 -59.00 -7.34
CA ALA A 181 -21.21 -60.22 -6.76
C ALA A 181 -20.64 -60.53 -5.34
N VAL A 182 -21.39 -60.69 -4.24
CA VAL A 182 -22.61 -61.48 -3.95
C VAL A 182 -23.31 -60.96 -2.66
N ALA A 183 -24.64 -61.15 -2.58
CA ALA A 183 -25.63 -60.80 -1.52
C ALA A 183 -25.67 -61.84 -0.35
N PRO A 184 -26.78 -62.08 0.45
CA PRO A 184 -28.06 -61.38 0.72
C PRO A 184 -28.46 -61.34 2.24
N HIS A 185 -29.42 -60.52 2.68
CA HIS A 185 -30.79 -60.84 3.17
C HIS A 185 -31.14 -59.69 4.17
N GLU A 186 -32.36 -59.20 4.41
CA GLU A 186 -33.69 -59.82 4.41
C GLU A 186 -34.76 -58.69 4.40
N VAL A 187 -35.95 -58.99 3.85
CA VAL A 187 -37.12 -58.09 3.77
C VAL A 187 -38.09 -58.42 4.92
N PRO A 188 -38.86 -57.45 5.44
CA PRO A 188 -40.31 -57.66 5.46
C PRO A 188 -41.11 -56.49 4.88
N ALA A 189 -42.18 -56.84 4.20
CA ALA A 189 -43.09 -55.97 3.44
C ALA A 189 -44.25 -55.42 4.33
N PRO A 190 -45.37 -54.93 3.76
CA PRO A 190 -45.75 -53.52 3.74
C PRO A 190 -46.97 -53.22 4.64
N ARG A 191 -47.17 -51.96 5.06
CA ARG A 191 -48.45 -51.52 5.62
C ARG A 191 -48.88 -50.14 5.10
N SER A 192 -49.87 -50.22 4.22
CA SER A 192 -51.11 -49.44 4.12
C SER A 192 -51.05 -47.91 4.21
N GLU A 193 -51.46 -47.37 3.07
CA GLU A 193 -51.93 -46.02 2.74
C GLU A 193 -52.65 -45.28 3.89
N ARG A 194 -52.26 -44.02 4.06
CA ARG A 194 -52.95 -43.02 4.89
C ARG A 194 -53.31 -41.83 3.98
N PRO A 195 -54.55 -41.30 4.05
CA PRO A 195 -55.03 -40.29 3.11
C PRO A 195 -54.30 -38.94 3.27
N PRO A 196 -54.19 -38.13 2.20
CA PRO A 196 -53.46 -36.88 2.23
C PRO A 196 -54.17 -35.83 3.08
N ARG A 197 -53.45 -35.27 4.06
CA ARG A 197 -53.89 -34.07 4.80
C ARG A 197 -53.89 -32.85 3.88
N PRO A 198 -54.84 -31.92 4.02
CA PRO A 198 -54.87 -30.69 3.24
C PRO A 198 -53.64 -29.81 3.56
N PRO A 199 -53.11 -29.06 2.57
CA PRO A 199 -51.93 -28.24 2.78
C PRO A 199 -52.25 -27.10 3.75
N ARG A 200 -51.49 -27.03 4.85
CA ARG A 200 -51.48 -25.86 5.73
C ARG A 200 -50.97 -24.65 4.95
N PRO A 201 -51.52 -23.44 5.16
CA PRO A 201 -51.02 -22.25 4.50
C PRO A 201 -49.57 -22.03 4.91
N ALA A 202 -48.68 -21.97 3.91
CA ALA A 202 -47.29 -21.63 4.12
C ALA A 202 -47.26 -20.22 4.72
N ARG A 203 -46.92 -20.12 6.01
CA ARG A 203 -46.51 -18.85 6.62
C ARG A 203 -45.33 -18.35 5.80
N GLN A 204 -45.57 -17.33 4.96
CA GLN A 204 -44.52 -16.58 4.28
C GLN A 204 -43.56 -16.10 5.38
N ARG A 205 -42.39 -16.72 5.48
CA ARG A 205 -41.28 -16.17 6.26
C ARG A 205 -41.03 -14.78 5.69
N ALA A 206 -41.30 -13.74 6.48
CA ALA A 206 -41.03 -12.36 6.11
C ALA A 206 -39.61 -12.29 5.53
N ARG A 207 -39.50 -11.93 4.24
CA ARG A 207 -38.22 -11.75 3.55
C ARG A 207 -37.47 -10.67 4.31
N ARG A 208 -36.40 -11.04 5.03
CA ARG A 208 -35.55 -10.05 5.70
C ARG A 208 -34.79 -9.29 4.61
N GLY A 209 -35.17 -8.03 4.38
CA GLY A 209 -34.46 -7.15 3.46
C GLY A 209 -33.00 -7.00 3.88
N ARG A 210 -32.08 -7.04 2.92
CA ARG A 210 -30.64 -6.85 3.13
C ARG A 210 -30.12 -5.83 2.15
N ILE A 211 -29.36 -4.86 2.66
CA ILE A 211 -28.65 -3.87 1.87
C ILE A 211 -27.18 -3.86 2.29
N ALA A 212 -26.29 -4.09 1.32
CA ALA A 212 -24.87 -4.35 1.56
C ALA A 212 -24.66 -5.46 2.62
N GLN A 213 -23.98 -5.15 3.73
CA GLN A 213 -23.73 -6.09 4.82
C GLN A 213 -24.74 -5.99 5.97
N ARG A 214 -25.71 -5.07 5.91
CA ARG A 214 -26.68 -4.81 7.00
C ARG A 214 -28.03 -5.47 6.74
N PHE A 215 -28.61 -6.00 7.81
CA PHE A 215 -30.00 -6.47 7.83
C PHE A 215 -30.92 -5.30 8.12
N VAL A 216 -31.99 -5.14 7.33
CA VAL A 216 -33.02 -4.13 7.57
C VAL A 216 -33.94 -4.63 8.68
N PRO A 217 -34.08 -3.92 9.81
CA PRO A 217 -34.97 -4.32 10.90
C PRO A 217 -36.43 -4.40 10.43
N HIS A 218 -37.15 -5.43 10.85
CA HIS A 218 -38.52 -5.66 10.37
C HIS A 218 -39.51 -4.64 10.94
N ASP A 219 -39.19 -4.09 12.10
CA ASP A 219 -39.93 -3.08 12.86
C ASP A 219 -39.48 -1.65 12.56
N LEU A 220 -38.54 -1.44 11.62
CA LEU A 220 -38.08 -0.11 11.23
C LEU A 220 -39.25 0.75 10.73
N ARG A 221 -39.41 1.93 11.34
CA ARG A 221 -40.37 2.97 10.93
C ARG A 221 -39.61 4.22 10.49
N PRO A 222 -40.13 4.99 9.52
CA PRO A 222 -41.35 4.75 8.76
C PRO A 222 -41.23 3.54 7.81
N ILE A 223 -42.36 2.88 7.53
CA ILE A 223 -42.41 1.68 6.67
C ILE A 223 -41.83 1.97 5.27
N THR A 224 -42.07 3.18 4.77
CA THR A 224 -41.53 3.66 3.49
C THR A 224 -40.00 3.59 3.43
N LEU A 225 -39.30 3.90 4.52
CA LEU A 225 -37.84 3.79 4.60
C LEU A 225 -37.38 2.33 4.58
N ARG A 226 -38.10 1.46 5.29
CA ARG A 226 -37.81 0.02 5.33
C ARG A 226 -37.97 -0.62 3.94
N ASP A 227 -39.00 -0.22 3.22
CA ASP A 227 -39.30 -0.72 1.89
C ASP A 227 -38.25 -0.20 0.88
N GLU A 228 -37.87 1.09 0.93
CA GLU A 228 -36.78 1.67 0.12
C GLU A 228 -35.44 0.96 0.37
N LEU A 229 -35.08 0.68 1.63
CA LEU A 229 -33.83 -0.04 1.96
C LEU A 229 -33.84 -1.48 1.41
N THR A 230 -35.00 -2.12 1.40
CA THR A 230 -35.17 -3.47 0.86
C THR A 230 -35.06 -3.47 -0.66
N GLU A 231 -35.76 -2.54 -1.31
CA GLU A 231 -35.71 -2.32 -2.76
C GLU A 231 -34.30 -1.98 -3.24
N LEU A 232 -33.61 -1.04 -2.58
CA LEU A 232 -32.23 -0.70 -2.91
C LEU A 232 -31.30 -1.91 -2.82
N GLY A 233 -31.49 -2.76 -1.81
CA GLY A 233 -30.77 -4.02 -1.69
C GLY A 233 -30.97 -4.96 -2.88
N GLU A 234 -32.16 -4.97 -3.48
CA GLU A 234 -32.50 -5.73 -4.69
C GLU A 234 -31.93 -5.07 -5.95
N LEU A 235 -32.06 -3.76 -6.08
CA LEU A 235 -31.51 -2.98 -7.20
C LEU A 235 -29.98 -3.10 -7.31
N PHE A 236 -29.26 -3.05 -6.19
CA PHE A 236 -27.80 -3.29 -6.19
C PHE A 236 -27.45 -4.72 -6.61
N ARG A 237 -28.23 -5.72 -6.20
CA ARG A 237 -28.03 -7.13 -6.63
C ARG A 237 -28.31 -7.30 -8.11
N ALA A 238 -29.39 -6.70 -8.61
CA ALA A 238 -29.72 -6.69 -10.04
C ALA A 238 -28.62 -5.99 -10.86
N TYR A 239 -28.12 -4.84 -10.38
CA TYR A 239 -27.00 -4.14 -11.01
C TYR A 239 -25.74 -5.01 -11.10
N GLN A 240 -25.38 -5.73 -10.03
CA GLN A 240 -24.22 -6.64 -10.00
C GLN A 240 -24.33 -7.82 -10.98
N GLN A 241 -25.55 -8.17 -11.41
CA GLN A 241 -25.79 -9.26 -12.36
C GLN A 241 -25.78 -8.78 -13.83
N ARG A 242 -25.66 -7.46 -14.09
CA ARG A 242 -25.60 -6.93 -15.44
C ARG A 242 -24.27 -7.28 -16.11
N ALA A 243 -24.33 -7.63 -17.39
CA ALA A 243 -23.15 -7.92 -18.20
C ALA A 243 -22.34 -6.65 -18.51
N GLU A 244 -23.01 -5.50 -18.63
CA GLU A 244 -22.38 -4.21 -18.92
C GLU A 244 -22.53 -3.22 -17.75
N PRO A 245 -21.44 -2.59 -17.29
CA PRO A 245 -21.48 -1.62 -16.21
C PRO A 245 -22.02 -0.27 -16.69
N ASP A 246 -23.09 0.18 -16.02
CA ASP A 246 -23.75 1.48 -16.23
C ASP A 246 -23.45 2.43 -15.06
N LEU A 247 -22.47 3.30 -15.26
CA LEU A 247 -21.95 4.18 -14.20
C LEU A 247 -22.94 5.27 -13.78
N ALA A 248 -23.84 5.71 -14.67
CA ALA A 248 -24.89 6.66 -14.33
C ALA A 248 -25.92 6.01 -13.39
N MET A 249 -26.40 4.82 -13.76
CA MET A 249 -27.29 4.05 -12.90
C MET A 249 -26.63 3.74 -11.54
N LEU A 250 -25.35 3.38 -11.53
CA LEU A 250 -24.62 3.11 -10.29
C LEU A 250 -24.52 4.34 -9.38
N ALA A 251 -24.27 5.51 -9.96
CA ALA A 251 -24.26 6.77 -9.22
C ALA A 251 -25.60 7.06 -8.55
N ASP A 252 -26.71 6.86 -9.26
CA ASP A 252 -28.05 7.10 -8.72
C ASP A 252 -28.40 6.12 -7.60
N LEU A 253 -28.02 4.85 -7.75
CA LEU A 253 -28.18 3.85 -6.70
C LEU A 253 -27.39 4.21 -5.44
N HIS A 254 -26.16 4.71 -5.59
CA HIS A 254 -25.36 5.19 -4.47
C HIS A 254 -25.94 6.45 -3.81
N ALA A 255 -26.50 7.37 -4.60
CA ALA A 255 -27.15 8.58 -4.09
C ALA A 255 -28.43 8.25 -3.30
N ARG A 256 -29.29 7.36 -3.83
CA ARG A 256 -30.47 6.86 -3.10
C ARG A 256 -30.08 6.15 -1.81
N LYS A 257 -29.03 5.31 -1.86
CA LYS A 257 -28.47 4.64 -0.67
C LYS A 257 -27.97 5.62 0.39
N ALA A 258 -27.29 6.69 -0.01
CA ALA A 258 -26.84 7.72 0.92
C ALA A 258 -28.03 8.35 1.65
N LYS A 259 -29.06 8.78 0.91
CA LYS A 259 -30.29 9.35 1.49
C LYS A 259 -30.99 8.37 2.43
N ALA A 260 -31.16 7.11 2.03
CA ALA A 260 -31.80 6.09 2.85
C ALA A 260 -30.99 5.76 4.12
N PHE A 261 -29.66 5.76 4.05
CA PHE A 261 -28.81 5.54 5.23
C PHE A 261 -28.80 6.74 6.17
N SER A 262 -28.84 7.97 5.65
CA SER A 262 -29.01 9.18 6.49
C SER A 262 -30.34 9.16 7.22
N ALA A 263 -31.45 8.90 6.52
CA ALA A 263 -32.77 8.80 7.13
C ALA A 263 -32.84 7.67 8.18
N TRP A 264 -32.19 6.53 7.92
CA TRP A 264 -32.11 5.44 8.88
C TRP A 264 -31.26 5.80 10.10
N ALA A 265 -30.17 6.54 9.90
CA ALA A 265 -29.34 7.05 10.99
C ALA A 265 -30.07 8.08 11.84
N GLU A 266 -30.94 8.91 11.26
CA GLU A 266 -31.76 9.88 12.00
C GLU A 266 -32.78 9.18 12.90
N VAL A 267 -33.43 8.13 12.38
CA VAL A 267 -34.42 7.35 13.15
C VAL A 267 -33.77 6.56 14.30
N THR A 268 -32.57 6.00 14.07
CA THR A 268 -31.92 5.09 15.04
C THR A 268 -30.82 5.75 15.87
N ALA A 269 -30.45 6.99 15.55
CA ALA A 269 -29.27 7.69 16.08
C ALA A 269 -27.93 6.90 15.94
N ASP A 270 -27.84 5.97 14.98
CA ASP A 270 -26.62 5.18 14.73
C ASP A 270 -25.58 6.02 13.93
N THR A 271 -24.50 6.43 14.61
CA THR A 271 -23.36 7.12 14.00
C THR A 271 -22.68 6.32 12.89
N GLY A 272 -22.68 4.99 12.97
CA GLY A 272 -22.16 4.12 11.93
C GLY A 272 -22.96 4.21 10.63
N LEU A 273 -24.29 4.40 10.69
CA LEU A 273 -25.12 4.63 9.51
C LEU A 273 -24.85 6.00 8.88
N ARG A 274 -24.52 7.03 9.66
CA ARG A 274 -24.10 8.34 9.12
C ARG A 274 -22.81 8.24 8.31
N LEU A 275 -21.83 7.51 8.83
CA LEU A 275 -20.58 7.24 8.11
C LEU A 275 -20.83 6.37 6.87
N ASP A 276 -21.75 5.41 6.93
CA ASP A 276 -22.14 4.62 5.76
C ASP A 276 -22.84 5.48 4.69
N ALA A 277 -23.65 6.46 5.10
CA ALA A 277 -24.30 7.41 4.21
C ALA A 277 -23.28 8.30 3.50
N GLN A 278 -22.34 8.90 4.24
CA GLN A 278 -21.25 9.70 3.65
C GLN A 278 -20.40 8.89 2.66
N ARG A 279 -20.09 7.63 2.99
CA ARG A 279 -19.38 6.74 2.06
C ARG A 279 -20.18 6.43 0.80
N ALA A 280 -21.50 6.26 0.93
CA ALA A 280 -22.37 6.06 -0.22
C ALA A 280 -22.46 7.33 -1.09
N GLU A 281 -22.48 8.51 -0.48
CA GLU A 281 -22.45 9.79 -1.19
C GLU A 281 -21.15 10.01 -1.97
N GLN A 282 -20.00 9.74 -1.35
CA GLN A 282 -18.70 9.77 -2.02
C GLN A 282 -18.63 8.77 -3.19
N ALA A 283 -19.20 7.58 -3.02
CA ALA A 283 -19.29 6.59 -4.10
C ALA A 283 -20.18 7.08 -5.26
N ALA A 284 -21.29 7.78 -4.97
CA ALA A 284 -22.14 8.39 -5.98
C ALA A 284 -21.39 9.47 -6.77
N ALA A 285 -20.70 10.38 -6.08
CA ALA A 285 -19.90 11.43 -6.71
C ALA A 285 -18.78 10.85 -7.60
N THR A 286 -18.10 9.80 -7.11
CA THR A 286 -17.05 9.12 -7.87
C THR A 286 -17.60 8.44 -9.13
N ALA A 287 -18.73 7.74 -9.03
CA ALA A 287 -19.36 7.09 -10.17
C ALA A 287 -19.84 8.10 -11.22
N ARG A 288 -20.39 9.25 -10.80
CA ARG A 288 -20.74 10.36 -11.70
C ARG A 288 -19.52 10.90 -12.43
N LEU A 289 -18.44 11.20 -11.71
CA LEU A 289 -17.20 11.70 -12.31
C LEU A 289 -16.65 10.72 -13.36
N GLN A 290 -16.65 9.41 -13.04
CA GLN A 290 -16.22 8.38 -13.98
C GLN A 290 -17.14 8.27 -15.20
N HIS A 291 -18.45 8.43 -15.02
CA HIS A 291 -19.41 8.46 -16.12
C HIS A 291 -19.16 9.66 -17.03
N LEU A 292 -19.06 10.86 -16.46
CA LEU A 292 -18.76 12.12 -17.16
C LEU A 292 -17.45 12.03 -17.95
N HIS A 293 -16.38 11.51 -17.35
CA HIS A 293 -15.10 11.25 -18.04
C HIS A 293 -15.24 10.27 -19.22
N ARG A 294 -16.18 9.32 -19.16
CA ARG A 294 -16.40 8.33 -20.21
C ARG A 294 -17.22 8.87 -21.38
N ILE A 295 -18.13 9.81 -21.12
CA ILE A 295 -18.98 10.42 -22.15
C ILE A 295 -18.41 11.73 -22.71
N GLY A 296 -17.33 12.25 -22.11
CA GLY A 296 -16.65 13.45 -22.59
C GLY A 296 -17.31 14.77 -22.17
N GLU A 297 -18.24 14.74 -21.22
CA GLU A 297 -18.91 15.92 -20.69
C GLU A 297 -18.21 16.35 -19.39
N ALA A 298 -17.86 17.64 -19.29
CA ALA A 298 -17.40 18.24 -18.04
C ALA A 298 -18.61 18.53 -17.13
N PRO A 299 -18.49 18.40 -15.80
CA PRO A 299 -19.59 18.79 -14.92
C PRO A 299 -19.91 20.27 -15.10
N GLU A 300 -21.16 20.59 -15.42
CA GLU A 300 -21.64 21.97 -15.53
C GLU A 300 -21.62 22.65 -14.16
N GLY A 301 -20.96 23.81 -14.05
CA GLY A 301 -21.24 24.79 -12.99
C GLY A 301 -20.12 25.20 -12.03
N GLU A 302 -18.93 24.60 -12.10
CA GLU A 302 -17.72 25.13 -11.44
C GLU A 302 -16.59 25.01 -12.45
N GLU A 303 -15.82 26.08 -12.70
CA GLU A 303 -14.55 25.97 -13.41
C GLU A 303 -13.78 24.78 -12.82
N PRO A 304 -13.14 23.93 -13.64
CA PRO A 304 -12.54 22.71 -13.11
C PRO A 304 -11.44 23.11 -12.12
N ALA A 305 -11.77 23.05 -10.83
CA ALA A 305 -10.82 23.22 -9.74
C ALA A 305 -9.67 22.27 -10.04
N VAL A 306 -8.50 22.82 -10.32
CA VAL A 306 -7.33 22.05 -10.78
C VAL A 306 -7.15 20.84 -9.86
N ALA A 307 -7.25 19.64 -10.42
CA ALA A 307 -7.15 18.39 -9.67
C ALA A 307 -5.70 18.16 -9.23
N ARG A 308 -5.36 18.69 -8.05
CA ARG A 308 -4.00 18.63 -7.49
C ARG A 308 -3.66 17.27 -6.90
N LEU A 309 -2.37 16.90 -6.97
CA LEU A 309 -1.85 15.69 -6.31
C LEU A 309 -1.94 15.78 -4.78
N LEU A 310 -1.62 16.97 -4.24
CA LEU A 310 -1.81 17.29 -2.83
C LEU A 310 -3.06 18.16 -2.71
N THR A 311 -4.04 17.68 -1.97
CA THR A 311 -5.42 18.18 -2.04
C THR A 311 -5.85 18.99 -0.83
N ALA A 312 -4.99 19.14 0.18
CA ALA A 312 -5.36 19.80 1.43
C ALA A 312 -4.24 20.75 1.92
N PRO A 313 -4.59 21.91 2.50
CA PRO A 313 -3.63 22.92 2.97
C PRO A 313 -2.51 22.36 3.86
N ALA A 314 -2.86 21.50 4.82
CA ALA A 314 -1.86 20.86 5.69
C ALA A 314 -0.79 20.07 4.91
N GLN A 315 -1.12 19.51 3.74
CA GLN A 315 -0.16 18.81 2.88
C GLN A 315 0.83 19.80 2.24
N TRP A 316 0.33 20.98 1.87
CA TRP A 316 1.12 22.06 1.27
C TRP A 316 2.09 22.64 2.30
N ASP A 317 1.63 22.83 3.54
CA ASP A 317 2.47 23.27 4.65
C ASP A 317 3.58 22.27 4.97
N HIS A 318 3.27 20.97 4.98
CA HIS A 318 4.29 19.95 5.17
C HIS A 318 5.31 19.90 4.02
N ALA A 319 4.89 20.13 2.77
CA ALA A 319 5.81 20.22 1.65
C ALA A 319 6.80 21.39 1.84
N ARG A 320 6.28 22.58 2.21
CA ARG A 320 7.11 23.76 2.53
C ARG A 320 8.05 23.52 3.71
N ALA A 321 7.55 22.91 4.80
CA ALA A 321 8.35 22.62 5.98
C ALA A 321 9.54 21.69 5.69
N VAL A 322 9.35 20.69 4.82
CA VAL A 322 10.46 19.82 4.40
C VAL A 322 11.50 20.57 3.57
N LEU A 323 11.08 21.43 2.64
CA LEU A 323 12.01 22.23 1.84
C LEU A 323 12.80 23.21 2.69
N ALA A 324 12.14 23.89 3.64
CA ALA A 324 12.79 24.81 4.58
C ALA A 324 13.81 24.08 5.45
N HIS A 325 13.42 22.97 6.10
CA HIS A 325 14.34 22.16 6.90
C HIS A 325 15.56 21.70 6.09
N VAL A 326 15.35 21.23 4.86
CA VAL A 326 16.48 20.80 4.03
C VAL A 326 17.35 21.97 3.60
N ALA A 327 16.80 23.18 3.38
CA ALA A 327 17.60 24.36 3.07
C ALA A 327 18.53 24.74 4.22
N ASP A 328 18.07 24.60 5.46
CA ASP A 328 18.82 24.96 6.66
C ASP A 328 19.82 23.86 7.09
N ASP A 329 19.45 22.58 6.93
CA ASP A 329 20.14 21.45 7.58
C ASP A 329 20.85 20.48 6.61
N ALA A 330 20.96 20.77 5.31
CA ALA A 330 21.66 19.84 4.41
C ALA A 330 23.16 19.74 4.74
N PRO A 331 23.72 18.52 4.81
CA PRO A 331 25.08 18.28 5.28
C PRO A 331 26.17 18.63 4.27
N LEU A 332 25.83 18.72 2.99
CA LEU A 332 26.76 18.93 1.88
C LEU A 332 26.29 20.10 1.01
N PRO A 333 27.23 20.90 0.47
CA PRO A 333 26.90 22.03 -0.40
C PRO A 333 26.46 21.59 -1.80
N GLY A 334 25.84 22.52 -2.53
CA GLY A 334 25.49 22.35 -3.94
C GLY A 334 24.11 21.76 -4.20
N SER A 335 23.61 21.98 -5.42
CA SER A 335 22.24 21.66 -5.82
C SER A 335 22.00 20.15 -5.97
N GLU A 336 22.98 19.37 -6.42
CA GLU A 336 22.87 17.90 -6.51
C GLU A 336 22.69 17.28 -5.11
N ALA A 337 23.54 17.68 -4.16
CA ALA A 337 23.44 17.28 -2.77
C ALA A 337 22.09 17.68 -2.17
N ARG A 338 21.68 18.94 -2.36
CA ARG A 338 20.41 19.46 -1.86
C ARG A 338 19.22 18.66 -2.41
N LEU A 339 19.21 18.36 -3.71
CA LEU A 339 18.14 17.58 -4.34
C LEU A 339 18.08 16.17 -3.76
N LEU A 340 19.22 15.49 -3.65
CA LEU A 340 19.26 14.16 -3.06
C LEU A 340 18.77 14.18 -1.61
N VAL A 341 19.23 15.13 -0.80
CA VAL A 341 18.82 15.30 0.60
C VAL A 341 17.31 15.54 0.70
N VAL A 342 16.71 16.39 -0.14
CA VAL A 342 15.24 16.55 -0.18
C VAL A 342 14.55 15.20 -0.41
N MET A 343 15.01 14.42 -1.38
CA MET A 343 14.39 13.14 -1.72
C MET A 343 14.56 12.09 -0.61
N LEU A 344 15.71 12.07 0.06
CA LEU A 344 15.98 11.17 1.19
C LEU A 344 15.18 11.58 2.43
N THR A 345 15.16 12.86 2.77
CA THR A 345 14.35 13.41 3.86
C THR A 345 12.88 13.06 3.67
N LEU A 346 12.30 13.24 2.48
CA LEU A 346 10.90 12.86 2.22
C LEU A 346 10.63 11.35 2.40
N ARG A 347 11.64 10.49 2.22
CA ARG A 347 11.52 9.04 2.42
C ARG A 347 11.62 8.64 3.89
N THR A 348 12.39 9.38 4.68
CA THR A 348 12.72 9.06 6.07
C THR A 348 12.01 9.95 7.10
N ALA A 349 11.35 11.04 6.69
CA ALA A 349 10.84 12.13 7.53
C ALA A 349 9.97 11.72 8.72
N GLN A 350 9.38 10.52 8.72
CA GLN A 350 8.56 10.06 9.83
C GLN A 350 9.34 9.36 10.95
N SER A 351 10.36 8.59 10.60
CA SER A 351 10.99 7.63 11.53
C SER A 351 12.50 7.67 11.48
N GLY A 352 13.07 8.59 10.71
CA GLY A 352 14.47 8.58 10.32
C GLY A 352 14.85 7.39 9.44
N THR A 353 13.92 6.52 9.07
CA THR A 353 14.21 5.25 8.39
C THR A 353 13.37 5.11 7.13
N GLY A 354 13.97 4.57 6.07
CA GLY A 354 13.35 4.52 4.76
C GLY A 354 13.94 3.42 3.87
N ASN A 355 13.40 3.34 2.66
CA ASN A 355 13.85 2.42 1.63
C ASN A 355 14.25 3.22 0.38
N LEU A 356 15.36 2.82 -0.21
CA LEU A 356 15.91 3.39 -1.42
C LEU A 356 16.21 2.27 -2.41
N VAL A 357 15.98 2.52 -3.70
CA VAL A 357 16.45 1.65 -4.77
C VAL A 357 17.38 2.39 -5.71
N GLY A 358 18.24 1.68 -6.43
CA GLY A 358 19.15 2.29 -7.39
C GLY A 358 18.42 3.11 -8.48
N GLN A 359 17.18 2.73 -8.81
CA GLN A 359 16.32 3.51 -9.72
C GLN A 359 15.95 4.90 -9.18
N ASP A 360 15.86 5.05 -7.86
CA ASP A 360 15.54 6.34 -7.23
C ASP A 360 16.68 7.34 -7.42
N LEU A 361 17.94 6.85 -7.38
CA LEU A 361 19.13 7.65 -7.64
C LEU A 361 19.31 7.94 -9.13
N LYS A 362 19.21 6.90 -9.98
CA LYS A 362 19.33 7.00 -11.44
C LYS A 362 18.24 7.87 -12.10
N GLY A 363 17.13 8.10 -11.42
CA GLY A 363 16.05 8.99 -11.88
C GLY A 363 16.33 10.48 -11.69
N LEU A 364 17.31 10.81 -10.84
CA LEU A 364 17.73 12.18 -10.55
C LEU A 364 18.84 12.62 -11.52
N PRO A 365 18.95 13.93 -11.81
CA PRO A 365 20.02 14.47 -12.64
C PRO A 365 21.29 14.67 -11.81
N LEU A 366 21.84 13.57 -11.28
CA LEU A 366 23.09 13.56 -10.51
C LEU A 366 24.23 13.17 -11.44
N THR A 367 25.36 13.86 -11.33
CA THR A 367 26.54 13.59 -12.17
C THR A 367 27.22 12.29 -11.73
N GLU A 368 27.58 12.21 -10.44
CA GLU A 368 28.21 11.02 -9.82
C GLU A 368 27.38 10.61 -8.59
N PRO A 369 26.29 9.83 -8.76
CA PRO A 369 25.40 9.48 -7.66
C PRO A 369 26.06 8.59 -6.61
N GLU A 370 27.01 7.73 -7.00
CA GLU A 370 27.82 6.90 -6.11
C GLU A 370 28.61 7.77 -5.13
N ASP A 371 29.46 8.67 -5.64
CA ASP A 371 30.32 9.53 -4.85
C ASP A 371 29.52 10.43 -3.90
N LEU A 372 28.37 10.94 -4.35
CA LEU A 372 27.52 11.78 -3.51
C LEU A 372 26.89 10.99 -2.34
N VAL A 373 26.51 9.73 -2.59
CA VAL A 373 26.03 8.84 -1.53
C VAL A 373 27.18 8.50 -0.56
N GLU A 374 28.38 8.23 -1.06
CA GLU A 374 29.57 8.00 -0.22
C GLU A 374 29.84 9.18 0.69
N GLN A 375 29.85 10.42 0.18
CA GLN A 375 30.04 11.61 1.00
C GLN A 375 28.98 11.75 2.11
N LEU A 376 27.71 11.41 1.82
CA LEU A 376 26.65 11.43 2.82
C LEU A 376 26.83 10.34 3.91
N LEU A 377 27.44 9.21 3.56
CA LEU A 377 27.80 8.16 4.51
C LEU A 377 29.00 8.58 5.37
N GLU A 378 30.03 9.16 4.75
CA GLU A 378 31.26 9.60 5.40
C GLU A 378 31.01 10.69 6.44
N CYS A 379 30.14 11.65 6.13
CA CYS A 379 29.74 12.69 7.09
C CYS A 379 28.75 12.19 8.15
N GLY A 380 28.33 10.93 8.08
CA GLY A 380 27.43 10.28 9.04
C GLY A 380 25.97 10.71 8.97
N TRP A 381 25.61 11.55 7.99
CA TRP A 381 24.23 12.01 7.81
C TRP A 381 23.33 10.88 7.29
N LEU A 382 23.85 10.01 6.42
CA LEU A 382 23.17 8.83 5.91
C LEU A 382 23.80 7.55 6.49
N LYS A 383 22.99 6.54 6.70
CA LYS A 383 23.41 5.15 6.94
C LYS A 383 22.66 4.25 5.97
N ILE A 384 23.33 3.24 5.42
CA ILE A 384 22.70 2.24 4.56
C ILE A 384 22.99 0.82 5.05
N ALA A 385 22.06 -0.09 4.78
CA ALA A 385 22.26 -1.52 5.00
C ALA A 385 22.91 -2.15 3.75
N GLY A 386 24.24 -2.22 3.73
CA GLY A 386 25.04 -2.77 2.63
C GLY A 386 26.08 -1.78 2.13
N THR A 387 26.56 -1.98 0.91
CA THR A 387 27.49 -1.07 0.23
C THR A 387 26.77 -0.13 -0.74
N VAL A 388 27.46 0.94 -1.18
CA VAL A 388 26.93 1.86 -2.20
C VAL A 388 26.72 1.13 -3.53
N GLU A 389 27.62 0.24 -3.93
CA GLU A 389 27.46 -0.61 -5.11
C GLU A 389 26.18 -1.47 -5.03
N GLU A 390 25.93 -2.09 -3.88
CA GLU A 390 24.70 -2.87 -3.64
C GLU A 390 23.45 -2.00 -3.73
N LEU A 391 23.48 -0.78 -3.20
CA LEU A 391 22.39 0.19 -3.31
C LEU A 391 22.14 0.58 -4.77
N ILE A 392 23.17 0.87 -5.56
CA ILE A 392 23.02 1.24 -6.98
C ILE A 392 22.48 0.07 -7.82
N ALA A 393 22.84 -1.16 -7.45
CA ALA A 393 22.35 -2.38 -8.08
C ALA A 393 20.95 -2.81 -7.59
N SER A 394 20.47 -2.26 -6.47
CA SER A 394 19.21 -2.64 -5.84
C SER A 394 17.98 -2.36 -6.72
N ARG A 395 16.92 -3.15 -6.50
CA ARG A 395 15.66 -3.11 -7.27
C ARG A 395 14.46 -3.02 -6.33
N PRO A 396 13.26 -2.63 -6.83
CA PRO A 396 12.05 -2.53 -6.00
C PRO A 396 11.71 -3.78 -5.18
N GLU A 397 12.10 -4.97 -5.65
CA GLU A 397 11.85 -6.23 -4.94
C GLU A 397 12.83 -6.47 -3.79
N ASN A 398 13.97 -5.79 -3.77
CA ASN A 398 14.98 -5.84 -2.72
C ASN A 398 15.56 -4.44 -2.48
N PRO A 399 14.79 -3.53 -1.88
CA PRO A 399 15.26 -2.18 -1.62
C PRO A 399 16.32 -2.17 -0.53
N THR A 400 17.27 -1.24 -0.65
CA THR A 400 18.25 -0.97 0.40
C THR A 400 17.60 -0.14 1.49
N ARG A 401 17.71 -0.62 2.73
CA ARG A 401 17.28 0.16 3.89
C ARG A 401 18.27 1.30 4.12
N ILE A 402 17.71 2.48 4.39
CA ILE A 402 18.47 3.67 4.77
C ILE A 402 17.99 4.22 6.11
N ASP A 403 18.89 4.83 6.87
CA ASP A 403 18.59 5.54 8.11
C ASP A 403 19.27 6.92 8.07
N VAL A 404 18.55 7.97 8.45
CA VAL A 404 19.03 9.37 8.62
C VAL A 404 18.88 9.71 10.10
N PRO A 405 19.97 9.65 10.88
CA PRO A 405 19.91 9.76 12.33
C PRO A 405 19.25 11.04 12.83
N SER A 406 19.51 12.19 12.21
CA SER A 406 18.94 13.50 12.58
C SER A 406 17.41 13.58 12.42
N LEU A 407 16.81 12.64 11.69
CA LEU A 407 15.36 12.57 11.47
C LEU A 407 14.69 11.48 12.32
N THR A 408 15.45 10.78 13.16
CA THR A 408 14.94 9.69 14.00
C THR A 408 14.34 10.26 15.28
N PRO A 409 13.02 10.11 15.52
CA PRO A 409 12.42 10.58 16.76
C PRO A 409 12.95 9.79 17.97
N ASP A 410 13.17 10.47 19.09
CA ASP A 410 13.47 9.88 20.40
C ASP A 410 12.47 10.32 21.48
N GLU A 411 12.64 9.88 22.73
CA GLU A 411 11.69 10.20 23.82
C GLU A 411 11.70 11.69 24.21
N SER A 412 12.78 12.41 23.92
CA SER A 412 12.97 13.83 24.20
C SER A 412 12.74 14.76 23.00
N ASP A 413 12.91 14.24 21.79
CA ASP A 413 12.78 14.96 20.53
C ASP A 413 11.85 14.18 19.57
N PRO A 414 10.62 14.67 19.32
CA PRO A 414 9.70 14.01 18.38
C PRO A 414 10.17 14.07 16.92
N GLY A 415 11.29 14.72 16.64
CA GLY A 415 11.83 14.96 15.31
C GLY A 415 11.23 16.19 14.63
N PRO A 416 11.80 16.63 13.50
CA PRO A 416 11.43 17.90 12.85
C PRO A 416 10.05 17.87 12.16
N PHE A 417 9.45 16.68 11.99
CA PHE A 417 8.21 16.52 11.23
C PHE A 417 7.13 15.78 12.01
N THR A 418 5.92 16.34 12.01
CA THR A 418 4.77 15.81 12.76
C THR A 418 3.76 15.04 11.89
N PHE A 419 4.06 14.81 10.61
CA PHE A 419 3.08 14.24 9.69
C PHE A 419 2.94 12.70 9.76
N GLY A 420 1.69 12.23 9.72
CA GLY A 420 1.36 10.81 9.92
C GLY A 420 1.74 9.87 8.75
N ARG A 421 1.66 8.56 9.00
CA ARG A 421 2.06 7.46 8.06
C ARG A 421 1.47 7.59 6.66
N LYS A 422 0.23 8.09 6.55
CA LYS A 422 -0.47 8.27 5.26
C LYS A 422 0.02 9.48 4.47
N MET A 423 0.66 10.44 5.12
CA MET A 423 1.10 11.70 4.50
C MET A 423 2.44 11.55 3.80
N ARG A 424 3.42 10.91 4.45
CA ARG A 424 4.76 10.68 3.89
C ARG A 424 4.76 10.14 2.44
N PRO A 425 4.04 9.03 2.09
CA PRO A 425 4.01 8.55 0.70
C PRO A 425 3.44 9.57 -0.28
N LYS A 426 2.48 10.40 0.14
CA LYS A 426 1.89 11.44 -0.72
C LYS A 426 2.91 12.54 -1.01
N LEU A 427 3.60 13.04 0.02
CA LEU A 427 4.63 14.07 -0.14
C LEU A 427 5.81 13.57 -0.97
N SER A 428 6.32 12.38 -0.65
CA SER A 428 7.40 11.77 -1.43
C SER A 428 7.00 11.52 -2.88
N GLY A 429 5.80 10.98 -3.13
CA GLY A 429 5.27 10.77 -4.48
C GLY A 429 5.04 12.08 -5.24
N TRP A 430 4.57 13.14 -4.56
CA TRP A 430 4.42 14.46 -5.15
C TRP A 430 5.77 15.04 -5.60
N ALA A 431 6.78 15.06 -4.73
CA ALA A 431 8.10 15.58 -5.07
C ALA A 431 8.74 14.80 -6.24
N GLN A 432 8.60 13.46 -6.25
CA GLN A 432 9.03 12.63 -7.38
C GLN A 432 8.34 13.00 -8.69
N ARG A 433 7.05 13.39 -8.65
CA ARG A 433 6.30 13.80 -9.84
C ARG A 433 6.75 15.17 -10.35
N VAL A 434 7.06 16.10 -9.45
CA VAL A 434 7.61 17.42 -9.80
C VAL A 434 9.00 17.27 -10.42
N VAL A 435 9.94 16.65 -9.70
CA VAL A 435 11.33 16.44 -10.15
C VAL A 435 11.39 15.54 -11.40
N GLY A 436 10.49 14.57 -11.49
CA GLY A 436 10.42 13.61 -12.61
C GLY A 436 9.56 14.06 -13.79
N GLU A 437 9.10 15.31 -13.81
CA GLU A 437 8.16 15.79 -14.82
C GLU A 437 8.72 15.63 -16.24
N LYS A 438 7.87 15.21 -17.17
CA LYS A 438 8.22 14.78 -18.51
C LYS A 438 9.01 15.82 -19.30
N LYS A 439 8.64 17.11 -19.28
CA LYS A 439 9.37 18.14 -20.04
C LYS A 439 10.71 18.48 -19.40
N LEU A 440 10.77 18.55 -18.07
CA LEU A 440 12.05 18.70 -17.35
C LEU A 440 13.04 17.58 -17.71
N ARG A 441 12.58 16.32 -17.67
CA ARG A 441 13.42 15.18 -18.06
C ARG A 441 13.83 15.21 -19.55
N LYS A 442 12.91 15.57 -20.45
CA LYS A 442 13.20 15.66 -21.89
C LYS A 442 14.20 16.75 -22.23
N ALA A 443 14.11 17.89 -21.55
CA ALA A 443 15.05 18.99 -21.65
C ALA A 443 16.38 18.70 -20.94
N LYS A 444 16.53 17.52 -20.29
CA LYS A 444 17.71 17.12 -19.51
C LYS A 444 18.09 18.18 -18.48
N THR A 445 17.11 18.76 -17.80
CA THR A 445 17.38 19.76 -16.77
C THR A 445 18.19 19.17 -15.63
N THR A 446 19.10 19.99 -15.15
CA THR A 446 20.05 19.80 -14.04
C THR A 446 19.35 19.86 -12.67
N ALA A 447 20.07 19.48 -11.60
CA ALA A 447 19.50 19.38 -10.25
C ALA A 447 18.98 20.72 -9.70
N ASP A 448 19.73 21.80 -9.91
CA ASP A 448 19.35 23.20 -9.61
C ASP A 448 18.00 23.60 -10.21
N ALA A 449 17.76 23.33 -11.50
CA ALA A 449 16.52 23.65 -12.18
C ALA A 449 15.35 22.82 -11.65
N ARG A 450 15.59 21.55 -11.29
CA ARG A 450 14.56 20.69 -10.70
C ARG A 450 14.23 21.07 -9.26
N LEU A 451 15.21 21.53 -8.48
CA LEU A 451 15.00 22.13 -7.16
C LEU A 451 14.19 23.43 -7.27
N LEU A 452 14.55 24.30 -8.21
CA LEU A 452 13.78 25.52 -8.45
C LEU A 452 12.34 25.19 -8.83
N ALA A 453 12.11 24.24 -9.74
CA ALA A 453 10.76 23.78 -10.08
C ALA A 453 9.96 23.29 -8.85
N LEU A 454 10.62 22.58 -7.93
CA LEU A 454 10.03 22.11 -6.68
C LEU A 454 9.71 23.25 -5.71
N ALA A 455 10.62 24.21 -5.54
CA ALA A 455 10.42 25.39 -4.73
C ALA A 455 9.24 26.23 -5.25
N LEU A 456 9.22 26.55 -6.54
CA LEU A 456 8.16 27.32 -7.19
C LEU A 456 6.80 26.62 -7.08
N ALA A 457 6.76 25.29 -7.18
CA ALA A 457 5.51 24.54 -7.00
C ALA A 457 4.87 24.74 -5.60
N THR A 458 5.63 25.21 -4.59
CA THR A 458 5.13 25.44 -3.23
C THR A 458 4.83 26.90 -2.87
N GLY A 459 5.20 27.83 -3.74
CA GLY A 459 5.09 29.27 -3.52
C GLY A 459 4.18 29.94 -4.54
N VAL A 460 3.01 29.39 -4.80
CA VAL A 460 2.07 29.91 -5.81
C VAL A 460 0.66 30.12 -5.29
N THR A 461 -0.10 31.00 -5.93
CA THR A 461 -1.55 31.11 -5.77
C THR A 461 -2.30 29.91 -6.39
N ALA A 462 -3.62 29.84 -6.16
CA ALA A 462 -4.46 28.78 -6.74
C ALA A 462 -4.53 28.80 -8.28
N ASP A 463 -4.30 29.95 -8.92
CA ASP A 463 -4.20 30.09 -10.38
C ASP A 463 -2.75 30.01 -10.89
N GLY A 464 -1.79 29.73 -10.01
CA GLY A 464 -0.40 29.46 -10.35
C GLY A 464 0.53 30.67 -10.45
N ARG A 465 0.12 31.87 -10.00
CA ARG A 465 1.01 33.04 -9.93
C ARG A 465 2.01 32.86 -8.79
N LEU A 466 3.26 33.24 -9.01
CA LEU A 466 4.31 33.14 -8.00
C LEU A 466 4.09 34.15 -6.86
N GLY A 467 4.24 33.71 -5.61
CA GLY A 467 4.09 34.55 -4.42
C GLY A 467 2.64 34.73 -3.93
N PRO A 468 2.46 35.27 -2.72
CA PRO A 468 1.14 35.65 -2.22
C PRO A 468 0.56 36.73 -3.14
N GLU A 469 -0.71 36.57 -3.53
CA GLU A 469 -1.41 37.49 -4.47
C GLU A 469 -0.69 37.71 -5.83
N GLY A 470 0.33 36.91 -6.16
CA GLY A 470 1.14 37.10 -7.36
C GLY A 470 2.24 38.16 -7.23
N GLU A 471 2.60 38.59 -6.01
CA GLU A 471 3.66 39.58 -5.74
C GLU A 471 5.09 39.05 -6.03
N GLY A 472 5.23 37.75 -6.28
CA GLY A 472 6.50 37.10 -6.54
C GLY A 472 7.15 36.46 -5.31
N LEU A 473 8.26 35.77 -5.55
CA LEU A 473 9.05 35.07 -4.54
C LEU A 473 10.44 35.70 -4.41
N GLY A 474 10.94 35.83 -3.18
CA GLY A 474 12.25 36.43 -2.93
C GLY A 474 13.41 35.61 -3.53
N VAL A 475 14.28 36.28 -4.29
CA VAL A 475 15.44 35.66 -4.97
C VAL A 475 16.38 35.01 -3.97
N GLU A 476 16.73 35.70 -2.88
CA GLU A 476 17.62 35.16 -1.83
C GLU A 476 17.09 33.87 -1.21
N ALA A 477 15.78 33.80 -0.93
CA ALA A 477 15.16 32.60 -0.38
C ALA A 477 15.21 31.44 -1.39
N LEU A 478 14.89 31.70 -2.65
CA LEU A 478 14.97 30.69 -3.72
C LEU A 478 16.40 30.19 -3.94
N SER A 479 17.38 31.09 -3.92
CA SER A 479 18.79 30.76 -4.08
C SER A 479 19.32 29.90 -2.93
N SER A 480 18.95 30.23 -1.69
CA SER A 480 19.24 29.40 -0.51
C SER A 480 18.64 27.99 -0.66
N TRP A 481 17.35 27.90 -1.01
CA TRP A 481 16.65 26.62 -1.19
C TRP A 481 17.25 25.75 -2.30
N CYS A 482 17.74 26.37 -3.37
CA CYS A 482 18.33 25.67 -4.52
C CYS A 482 19.84 25.42 -4.36
N ALA A 483 20.47 25.97 -3.31
CA ALA A 483 21.92 25.97 -3.11
C ALA A 483 22.70 26.51 -4.32
N ILE A 484 22.30 27.69 -4.81
CA ILE A 484 22.90 28.40 -5.94
C ILE A 484 23.24 29.85 -5.55
N ALA A 485 24.06 30.54 -6.35
CA ALA A 485 24.23 31.98 -6.19
C ALA A 485 22.98 32.73 -6.71
N PRO A 486 22.61 33.89 -6.12
CA PRO A 486 21.52 34.74 -6.62
C PRO A 486 21.63 35.09 -8.12
N GLY A 487 22.85 35.32 -8.62
CA GLY A 487 23.10 35.63 -10.03
C GLY A 487 22.76 34.51 -11.01
N ASP A 488 22.77 33.25 -10.56
CA ASP A 488 22.52 32.08 -11.41
C ASP A 488 21.01 31.81 -11.60
N LEU A 489 20.15 32.43 -10.77
CA LEU A 489 18.71 32.16 -10.78
C LEU A 489 18.07 32.49 -12.13
N ARG A 490 18.51 33.57 -12.79
CA ARG A 490 17.94 33.99 -14.07
C ARG A 490 18.11 32.93 -15.15
N GLU A 491 19.28 32.29 -15.21
CA GLU A 491 19.52 31.23 -16.18
C GLU A 491 18.60 30.02 -15.92
N LEU A 492 18.34 29.69 -14.65
CA LEU A 492 17.40 28.63 -14.29
C LEU A 492 15.96 28.95 -14.66
N VAL A 493 15.55 30.21 -14.48
CA VAL A 493 14.23 30.70 -14.88
C VAL A 493 14.08 30.59 -16.40
N ASP A 494 15.11 30.95 -17.17
CA ASP A 494 15.11 30.80 -18.62
C ASP A 494 15.01 29.31 -19.03
N ARG A 495 15.78 28.43 -18.37
CA ARG A 495 15.70 26.97 -18.59
C ARG A 495 14.29 26.42 -18.27
N LEU A 496 13.65 26.87 -17.19
CA LEU A 496 12.30 26.45 -16.81
C LEU A 496 11.23 27.01 -17.75
N THR A 497 11.40 28.23 -18.26
CA THR A 497 10.53 28.82 -19.28
C THR A 497 10.63 28.05 -20.59
N ALA A 498 11.85 27.72 -21.04
CA ALA A 498 12.07 26.89 -22.22
C ALA A 498 11.50 25.46 -22.06
N ALA A 499 11.46 24.94 -20.84
CA ALA A 499 10.83 23.65 -20.51
C ALA A 499 9.29 23.73 -20.35
N ASP A 500 8.67 24.89 -20.62
CA ASP A 500 7.23 25.14 -20.46
C ASP A 500 6.76 24.84 -19.02
N TRP A 501 7.59 25.21 -18.04
CA TRP A 501 7.27 25.18 -16.61
C TRP A 501 6.73 26.54 -16.14
N LEU A 502 7.34 27.61 -16.63
CA LEU A 502 6.99 29.00 -16.34
C LEU A 502 6.53 29.74 -17.60
N THR A 503 5.65 30.70 -17.38
CA THR A 503 5.28 31.74 -18.35
C THR A 503 5.30 33.09 -17.66
N GLU A 504 5.45 34.17 -18.43
CA GLU A 504 5.46 35.55 -17.92
C GLU A 504 6.52 35.79 -16.82
N ALA A 505 7.60 34.99 -16.83
CA ALA A 505 8.59 35.05 -15.77
C ALA A 505 9.48 36.29 -15.89
N VAL A 506 9.56 37.05 -14.80
CA VAL A 506 10.44 38.22 -14.68
C VAL A 506 11.21 38.09 -13.37
N ALA A 507 12.52 37.89 -13.49
CA ALA A 507 13.46 37.90 -12.38
C ALA A 507 14.11 39.29 -12.26
N THR A 508 13.87 39.98 -11.14
CA THR A 508 14.67 41.14 -10.73
C THR A 508 15.77 40.68 -9.77
N ASP A 509 16.55 41.62 -9.24
CA ASP A 509 17.61 41.31 -8.26
C ASP A 509 17.04 40.80 -6.93
N THR A 510 15.78 41.09 -6.61
CA THR A 510 15.17 40.79 -5.31
C THR A 510 13.98 39.85 -5.39
N VAL A 511 13.24 39.84 -6.51
CA VAL A 511 11.98 39.12 -6.63
C VAL A 511 11.88 38.42 -7.99
N LEU A 512 11.39 37.18 -7.97
CA LEU A 512 10.94 36.44 -9.13
C LEU A 512 9.41 36.47 -9.20
N THR A 513 8.88 37.12 -10.23
CA THR A 513 7.45 37.09 -10.58
C THR A 513 7.22 36.18 -11.79
N GLY A 514 5.99 35.73 -11.98
CA GLY A 514 5.61 34.89 -13.12
C GLY A 514 4.44 33.98 -12.78
N ARG A 515 4.17 33.05 -13.69
CA ARG A 515 3.09 32.08 -13.53
C ARG A 515 3.55 30.68 -13.95
N LEU A 516 3.16 29.67 -13.18
CA LEU A 516 3.29 28.28 -13.57
C LEU A 516 2.29 27.93 -14.67
N THR A 517 2.73 27.17 -15.68
CA THR A 517 1.85 26.79 -16.80
C THR A 517 0.72 25.87 -16.34
N GLU A 518 -0.42 25.89 -17.04
CA GLU A 518 -1.61 25.08 -16.71
C GLU A 518 -1.29 23.60 -16.50
N ARG A 519 -0.35 23.09 -17.30
CA ARG A 519 0.14 21.72 -17.28
C ARG A 519 0.70 21.28 -15.93
N VAL A 520 1.33 22.20 -15.19
CA VAL A 520 2.02 21.89 -13.92
C VAL A 520 1.21 22.33 -12.71
N LEU A 521 0.08 23.03 -12.90
CA LEU A 521 -0.84 23.37 -11.80
C LEU A 521 -1.30 22.16 -10.96
N PRO A 522 -1.53 20.95 -11.52
CA PRO A 522 -1.83 19.76 -10.71
C PRO A 522 -0.72 19.37 -9.73
N LEU A 523 0.50 19.86 -9.93
CA LEU A 523 1.66 19.60 -9.08
C LEU A 523 1.88 20.69 -8.03
N THR A 524 1.02 21.69 -7.95
CA THR A 524 1.21 22.84 -7.05
C THR A 524 0.68 22.62 -5.65
N CYS A 525 1.27 23.36 -4.71
CA CYS A 525 0.87 23.49 -3.32
C CYS A 525 0.57 24.97 -3.05
N PRO A 526 -0.70 25.42 -3.24
CA PRO A 526 -1.05 26.82 -3.11
C PRO A 526 -0.69 27.44 -1.74
N LEU A 527 -0.46 28.75 -1.77
CA LEU A 527 -0.49 29.63 -0.61
C LEU A 527 -1.98 29.87 -0.26
N VAL A 528 -2.33 29.68 1.01
CA VAL A 528 -3.71 29.77 1.53
C VAL A 528 -3.83 30.97 2.43
#